data_AF-A0AAQ4EP81-F1
#
_entry.id   AF-A0AAQ4EP81-F1
#
_cell.length_a   1.000
_cell.length_b   1.000
_cell.length_c   1.000
_cell.angle_alpha   90.00
_cell.angle_beta   90.00
_cell.angle_gamma   90.00
#
_symmetry.space_group_name_H-M   'P 1'
#
loop_
_entity.id
_entity.type
_entity.pdbx_description
1 polymer ?
#
loop_
_entity_poly.entity_id
_entity_poly.type
_entity_poly.pdbx_seq_one_letter_code
_entity_poly.pdbx_strand_id
1 'polypeptide(L)'
;MNNTATAKKWSAVHSTVRLRGQASRIKKELKEGKGSLRKWFSYTNFTVNVTFSGFIAYGMKSSAENGTEYQTVAVGNLNDTSKGILRQGENLTCTFEGVYGRYLVIRDISTFKHSLVS
;
A
#
# COMPACT_ATOMS: atom_id res chain seq x y z
N MET A 1 -43.61 -10.81 -25.34
CA MET A 1 -42.41 -9.93 -25.31
C MET A 1 -42.73 -8.71 -24.46
N ASN A 2 -42.10 -8.60 -23.30
CA ASN A 2 -41.75 -7.36 -22.60
C ASN A 2 -40.81 -7.76 -21.47
N ASN A 3 -39.52 -7.83 -21.82
CA ASN A 3 -38.42 -8.17 -20.92
C ASN A 3 -38.14 -6.99 -19.99
N THR A 4 -38.88 -6.86 -18.90
CA THR A 4 -38.40 -6.07 -17.76
C THR A 4 -37.25 -6.86 -17.12
N ALA A 5 -36.03 -6.56 -17.55
CA ALA A 5 -34.82 -7.00 -16.89
C ALA A 5 -34.83 -6.47 -15.45
N THR A 6 -35.28 -7.30 -14.51
CA THR A 6 -35.22 -7.02 -13.09
C THR A 6 -33.76 -6.82 -12.73
N ALA A 7 -33.41 -5.57 -12.42
CA ALA A 7 -32.06 -5.16 -12.06
C ALA A 7 -31.53 -6.11 -10.99
N LYS A 8 -30.38 -6.75 -11.27
CA LYS A 8 -29.64 -7.58 -10.32
C LYS A 8 -29.46 -6.78 -9.03
N LYS A 9 -30.16 -7.16 -7.97
CA LYS A 9 -29.93 -6.64 -6.62
C LYS A 9 -28.60 -7.23 -6.13
N TRP A 10 -27.52 -6.49 -6.31
CA TRP A 10 -26.21 -6.83 -5.79
C TRP A 10 -26.27 -6.87 -4.26
N SER A 11 -25.83 -7.98 -3.67
CA SER A 11 -25.71 -8.12 -2.21
C SER A 11 -24.53 -7.30 -1.71
N ALA A 12 -24.70 -6.67 -0.54
CA ALA A 12 -23.72 -5.77 0.05
C ALA A 12 -22.35 -6.45 0.22
N VAL A 13 -21.29 -5.78 -0.22
CA VAL A 13 -19.90 -6.19 -0.03
C VAL A 13 -19.50 -5.90 1.42
N HIS A 14 -19.29 -6.93 2.23
CA HIS A 14 -18.91 -6.79 3.65
C HIS A 14 -17.39 -6.54 3.89
N SER A 15 -16.73 -5.90 2.92
CA SER A 15 -15.39 -5.28 2.98
C SER A 15 -14.15 -6.19 3.04
N THR A 16 -13.00 -5.53 2.95
CA THR A 16 -11.88 -5.83 2.05
C THR A 16 -10.50 -5.50 2.63
N VAL A 17 -9.47 -6.24 2.18
CA VAL A 17 -7.99 -6.13 2.40
C VAL A 17 -7.41 -6.58 3.75
N ARG A 18 -6.77 -7.77 3.80
CA ARG A 18 -5.87 -8.15 4.92
C ARG A 18 -4.49 -7.49 4.91
N LEU A 19 -4.36 -6.58 5.86
CA LEU A 19 -3.12 -6.15 6.51
C LEU A 19 -2.77 -7.12 7.68
N ARG A 20 -1.48 -7.20 8.06
CA ARG A 20 -1.00 -7.90 9.27
C ARG A 20 -1.92 -7.55 10.45
N GLY A 21 -2.62 -8.55 11.03
CA GLY A 21 -3.53 -8.37 12.17
C GLY A 21 -5.02 -8.67 11.92
N GLN A 22 -5.50 -8.83 10.68
CA GLN A 22 -6.94 -9.07 10.38
C GLN A 22 -7.42 -10.53 10.53
N ALA A 23 -6.68 -11.37 11.24
CA ALA A 23 -6.83 -12.83 11.19
C ALA A 23 -7.99 -13.42 12.01
N SER A 24 -8.29 -12.89 13.19
CA SER A 24 -9.36 -13.41 14.07
C SER A 24 -10.76 -12.97 13.64
N ARG A 25 -10.85 -11.85 12.92
CA ARG A 25 -12.10 -11.15 12.61
C ARG A 25 -12.78 -11.69 11.36
N ILE A 26 -12.00 -11.95 10.31
CA ILE A 26 -12.47 -12.65 9.11
C ILE A 26 -12.86 -14.11 9.44
N LYS A 27 -12.31 -14.68 10.52
CA LYS A 27 -12.73 -15.99 11.06
C LYS A 27 -14.12 -15.97 11.71
N LYS A 28 -14.63 -14.81 12.15
CA LYS A 28 -16.00 -14.67 12.66
C LYS A 28 -17.01 -14.51 11.51
N GLU A 29 -16.67 -13.75 10.48
CA GLU A 29 -17.51 -13.48 9.28
C GLU A 29 -17.78 -14.75 8.44
N LEU A 30 -16.85 -15.69 8.50
CA LEU A 30 -17.02 -17.03 7.93
C LEU A 30 -18.00 -17.92 8.72
N LYS A 31 -18.40 -17.59 9.96
CA LYS A 31 -19.15 -18.49 10.85
C LYS A 31 -20.68 -18.23 11.00
N GLU A 32 -21.22 -17.04 10.72
CA GLU A 32 -22.58 -16.64 11.18
C GLU A 32 -23.73 -16.68 10.12
N GLY A 33 -23.71 -17.52 9.06
CA GLY A 33 -24.88 -17.55 8.14
C GLY A 33 -24.92 -18.62 7.04
N LYS A 34 -26.07 -18.75 6.36
CA LYS A 34 -26.29 -19.63 5.19
C LYS A 34 -25.97 -18.89 3.88
N GLY A 35 -25.12 -19.48 3.04
CA GLY A 35 -24.62 -18.91 1.77
C GLY A 35 -23.18 -19.37 1.48
N SER A 36 -22.79 -19.47 0.21
CA SER A 36 -21.45 -19.87 -0.21
C SER A 36 -20.43 -18.76 0.05
N LEU A 37 -19.15 -19.08 0.26
CA LEU A 37 -18.13 -18.08 0.59
C LEU A 37 -17.10 -18.00 -0.54
N ARG A 38 -16.89 -16.81 -1.09
CA ARG A 38 -15.86 -16.50 -2.10
C ARG A 38 -14.74 -15.71 -1.46
N LYS A 39 -13.49 -16.09 -1.73
CA LYS A 39 -12.31 -15.40 -1.21
C LYS A 39 -11.57 -14.78 -2.38
N TRP A 40 -11.06 -13.57 -2.19
CA TRP A 40 -10.32 -12.87 -3.23
C TRP A 40 -9.03 -12.31 -2.67
N PHE A 41 -7.96 -12.45 -3.46
CA PHE A 41 -6.63 -11.96 -3.13
C PHE A 41 -6.17 -11.07 -4.27
N SER A 42 -5.56 -9.95 -3.91
CA SER A 42 -4.98 -9.03 -4.87
C SER A 42 -3.68 -8.53 -4.30
N TYR A 43 -2.66 -8.47 -5.13
CA TYR A 43 -1.38 -7.88 -4.80
C TYR A 43 -1.12 -6.75 -5.77
N THR A 44 -0.64 -5.63 -5.26
CA THR A 44 -0.31 -4.46 -6.06
C THR A 44 1.07 -4.02 -5.65
N ASN A 45 2.01 -4.09 -6.60
CA ASN A 45 3.33 -3.50 -6.41
C ASN A 45 3.20 -1.98 -6.50
N PHE A 46 3.95 -1.27 -5.69
CA PHE A 46 4.00 0.18 -5.72
C PHE A 46 5.44 0.64 -5.54
N THR A 47 5.70 1.84 -6.07
CA THR A 47 6.99 2.49 -6.01
C THR A 47 6.78 3.90 -5.46
N VAL A 48 7.59 4.28 -4.49
CA VAL A 48 7.57 5.61 -3.86
C VAL A 48 8.91 6.27 -4.11
N ASN A 49 8.88 7.38 -4.83
CA ASN A 49 10.06 8.20 -5.05
C ASN A 49 10.06 9.32 -4.01
N VAL A 50 11.10 9.38 -3.19
CA VAL A 50 11.29 10.41 -2.17
C VAL A 50 12.46 11.30 -2.59
N THR A 51 12.23 12.60 -2.59
CA THR A 51 13.27 13.61 -2.87
C THR A 51 13.53 14.42 -1.62
N PHE A 52 14.80 14.51 -1.24
CA PHE A 52 15.29 15.37 -0.17
C PHE A 52 16.00 16.56 -0.80
N SER A 53 15.63 17.76 -0.37
CA SER A 53 16.20 19.03 -0.83
C SER A 53 16.69 19.86 0.35
N GLY A 54 17.73 20.65 0.14
CA GLY A 54 18.24 21.59 1.14
C GLY A 54 19.72 21.38 1.44
N PHE A 55 20.15 21.88 2.60
CA PHE A 55 21.55 21.91 3.01
C PHE A 55 21.69 21.35 4.42
N ILE A 56 22.80 20.67 4.68
CA ILE A 56 23.21 20.26 6.02
C ILE A 56 24.39 21.14 6.43
N ALA A 57 24.34 21.68 7.64
CA ALA A 57 25.45 22.37 8.26
C ALA A 57 26.19 21.44 9.22
N TYR A 58 27.51 21.45 9.20
CA TYR A 58 28.33 20.70 10.15
C TYR A 58 29.55 21.51 10.61
N GLY A 59 29.94 21.28 11.86
CA GLY A 59 31.11 21.90 12.45
C GLY A 59 32.38 21.12 12.12
N MET A 60 33.46 21.83 11.81
CA MET A 60 34.81 21.28 11.65
C MET A 60 35.74 21.90 12.68
N LYS A 61 36.66 21.09 13.21
CA LYS A 61 37.72 21.58 14.07
C LYS A 61 38.71 22.37 13.20
N SER A 62 38.92 23.64 13.52
CA SER A 62 39.87 24.48 12.78
C SER A 62 41.29 23.91 12.87
N SER A 63 42.02 23.98 11.75
CA SER A 63 43.45 23.68 11.66
C SER A 63 44.32 24.83 12.20
N ALA A 64 43.76 26.03 12.36
CA ALA A 64 44.35 27.14 13.09
C ALA A 64 43.67 27.24 14.48
N GLU A 65 44.47 27.25 15.55
CA GLU A 65 44.04 27.01 16.94
C GLU A 65 42.82 27.85 17.40
N ASN A 66 41.90 27.18 18.11
CA ASN A 66 40.76 27.70 18.89
C ASN A 66 39.51 28.27 18.17
N GLY A 67 39.12 27.72 17.02
CA GLY A 67 37.80 27.99 16.40
C GLY A 67 37.04 26.73 15.96
N THR A 68 35.70 26.77 16.05
CA THR A 68 34.82 25.83 15.32
C THR A 68 34.37 26.52 14.04
N GLU A 69 34.73 25.97 12.88
CA GLU A 69 34.25 26.45 11.60
C GLU A 69 32.96 25.72 11.22
N TYR A 70 31.98 26.43 10.66
CA TYR A 70 30.76 25.81 10.15
C TYR A 70 30.80 25.79 8.64
N GLN A 71 30.61 24.61 8.05
CA GLN A 71 30.43 24.45 6.61
C GLN A 71 28.99 24.02 6.32
N THR A 72 28.51 24.42 5.15
CA THR A 72 27.22 23.97 4.62
C THR A 72 27.44 23.16 3.37
N VAL A 73 26.69 22.09 3.20
CA VAL A 73 26.74 21.24 2.03
C VAL A 73 25.34 20.92 1.55
N ALA A 74 25.11 21.00 0.24
CA ALA A 74 23.85 20.58 -0.36
C ALA A 74 23.64 19.08 -0.08
N VAL A 75 22.41 18.69 0.28
CA VAL A 75 22.09 17.28 0.58
C VAL A 75 22.48 16.36 -0.56
N GLY A 76 22.38 16.82 -1.82
CA GLY A 76 22.77 16.08 -3.01
C GLY A 76 24.21 15.54 -3.01
N ASN A 77 25.13 16.18 -2.27
CA ASN A 77 26.51 15.71 -2.14
C ASN A 77 26.69 14.55 -1.14
N LEU A 78 25.62 14.18 -0.42
CA LEU A 78 25.60 13.06 0.53
C LEU A 78 25.05 11.78 -0.12
N ASN A 79 25.22 11.64 -1.43
CA ASN A 79 24.72 10.50 -2.17
C ASN A 79 25.49 9.22 -1.85
N ASP A 80 24.77 8.10 -1.85
CA ASP A 80 25.32 6.77 -1.59
C ASP A 80 24.59 5.77 -2.49
N THR A 81 25.17 5.50 -3.66
CA THR A 81 24.59 4.61 -4.66
C THR A 81 24.47 3.17 -4.15
N SER A 82 25.33 2.76 -3.21
CA SER A 82 25.26 1.43 -2.60
C SER A 82 24.01 1.24 -1.73
N LYS A 83 23.41 2.34 -1.25
CA LYS A 83 22.15 2.35 -0.49
C LYS A 83 20.94 2.79 -1.31
N GLY A 84 21.08 2.93 -2.64
CA GLY A 84 20.00 3.41 -3.51
C GLY A 84 19.66 4.89 -3.31
N ILE A 85 20.58 5.68 -2.76
CA ILE A 85 20.44 7.13 -2.56
C ILE A 85 21.20 7.84 -3.68
N LEU A 86 20.47 8.37 -4.65
CA LEU A 86 21.01 8.93 -5.88
C LEU A 86 21.03 10.46 -5.82
N ARG A 87 22.06 11.06 -6.40
CA ARG A 87 22.16 12.52 -6.54
C ARG A 87 21.35 12.98 -7.75
N GLN A 88 20.56 14.03 -7.58
CA GLN A 88 19.90 14.75 -8.65
C GLN A 88 20.11 16.27 -8.46
N GLY A 89 21.20 16.80 -9.04
CA GLY A 89 21.61 18.19 -8.80
C GLY A 89 22.02 18.42 -7.35
N GLU A 90 21.30 19.32 -6.67
CA GLU A 90 21.46 19.61 -5.23
C GLU A 90 20.61 18.71 -4.32
N ASN A 91 19.77 17.86 -4.91
CA ASN A 91 18.84 17.00 -4.18
C ASN A 91 19.36 15.56 -4.10
N LEU A 92 18.82 14.81 -3.14
CA LEU A 92 18.92 13.36 -3.08
C LEU A 92 17.58 12.74 -3.41
N THR A 93 17.60 11.67 -4.19
CA THR A 93 16.43 10.86 -4.50
C THR A 93 16.64 9.44 -4.02
N CYS A 94 15.62 8.86 -3.40
CA CYS A 94 15.58 7.45 -3.06
C CYS A 94 14.25 6.85 -3.53
N THR A 95 14.30 5.62 -4.02
CA THR A 95 13.13 4.90 -4.50
C THR A 95 12.87 3.72 -3.57
N PHE A 96 11.66 3.68 -3.01
CA PHE A 96 11.20 2.56 -2.19
C PHE A 96 10.19 1.74 -2.98
N GLU A 97 10.45 0.45 -3.09
CA GLU A 97 9.51 -0.49 -3.65
C GLU A 97 8.78 -1.22 -2.53
N GLY A 98 7.49 -1.43 -2.73
CA GLY A 98 6.67 -2.14 -1.78
C GLY A 98 5.61 -2.97 -2.47
N VAL A 99 5.09 -3.94 -1.74
CA VAL A 99 3.97 -4.75 -2.19
C VAL A 99 2.82 -4.56 -1.23
N TYR A 100 1.71 -4.06 -1.76
CA TYR A 100 0.45 -3.97 -1.05
C TYR A 100 -0.38 -5.23 -1.31
N GLY A 101 -0.56 -6.04 -0.27
CA GLY A 101 -1.41 -7.23 -0.31
C GLY A 101 -2.81 -6.94 0.21
N ARG A 102 -3.81 -7.35 -0.56
CA ARG A 102 -5.24 -7.32 -0.24
C ARG A 102 -5.78 -8.74 -0.21
N TYR A 103 -6.50 -9.03 0.87
CA TYR A 103 -7.29 -10.23 1.02
C TYR A 103 -8.73 -9.88 1.36
N LEU A 104 -9.68 -10.57 0.77
CA LEU A 104 -11.10 -10.33 0.88
C LEU A 104 -11.84 -11.68 1.06
N VAL A 105 -12.87 -11.70 1.90
CA VAL A 105 -13.89 -12.77 1.96
C VAL A 105 -15.23 -12.15 1.64
N ILE A 106 -16.01 -12.84 0.83
CA ILE A 106 -17.34 -12.48 0.39
C ILE A 106 -18.23 -13.69 0.70
N ARG A 107 -19.43 -13.48 1.22
CA ARG A 107 -20.46 -14.53 1.28
C ARG A 107 -21.47 -14.28 0.18
N ASP A 108 -21.62 -15.23 -0.71
CA ASP A 108 -22.57 -15.30 -1.79
C ASP A 108 -23.86 -16.00 -1.31
N ILE A 109 -24.94 -15.23 -1.29
CA ILE A 109 -26.25 -15.65 -0.78
C ILE A 109 -27.21 -15.92 -1.96
N SER A 110 -26.68 -16.13 -3.17
CA SER A 110 -27.52 -16.50 -4.31
C SER A 110 -28.20 -17.84 -4.05
N THR A 111 -29.52 -17.79 -3.88
CA THR A 111 -30.37 -18.98 -3.93
C THR A 111 -30.50 -19.35 -5.40
N PHE A 112 -29.77 -20.38 -5.83
CA PHE A 112 -30.05 -21.04 -7.10
C PHE A 112 -31.43 -21.69 -6.99
N LYS A 113 -32.50 -20.99 -7.39
CA LYS A 113 -33.79 -21.64 -7.60
C LYS A 113 -33.74 -22.27 -8.99
N HIS A 114 -33.63 -23.60 -9.04
CA HIS A 114 -34.04 -24.33 -10.24
C HIS A 114 -35.54 -24.08 -10.42
N SER A 115 -35.92 -23.32 -11.44
CA SER A 115 -37.27 -23.37 -11.96
C SER A 115 -37.41 -24.70 -12.70
N LEU A 116 -38.05 -25.68 -12.08
CA LEU A 116 -38.67 -26.77 -12.82
C LEU A 116 -39.73 -26.12 -13.73
N VAL A 117 -39.48 -26.13 -15.04
CA VAL A 117 -40.51 -25.85 -16.02
C VAL A 117 -41.32 -27.14 -16.12
N SER A 118 -42.52 -27.15 -15.52
CA SER A 118 -43.57 -28.14 -15.79
C SER A 118 -44.36 -27.73 -17.02
#